data_AF-C5CDB7-F1
#
_entry.id   AF-C5CDB7-F1
#
_cell.length_a   1.000
_cell.length_b   1.000
_cell.length_c   1.000
_cell.angle_alpha   90.00
_cell.angle_beta   90.00
_cell.angle_gamma   90.00
#
_symmetry.space_group_name_H-M   'P 1'
#
loop_
_entity.id
_entity.type
_entity.pdbx_description
1 polymer ?
#
loop_
_entity_poly.entity_id
_entity_poly.type
_entity_poly.pdbx_seq_one_letter_code
_entity_poly.pdbx_strand_id
1 'polypeptide(L)'
;MNDYQQLVEKVLEFEKKNEDVLLAEKIEDKLIYPIIRWNLLSSIIYSYSKFEKPYSSLTNQKLWKLNFAQSLVMGWTVHSYRIRKMKSDFLIFSISGLRRRKVNNLYFDTIYDNLASLFPNEPVILEEGTSGVHYSPAFSKKIIYLEPLNLQAKIAMLQIPRSKKKIVKTFVDELEQRIIQEFPQVIINKTILSKQIIYGLEYSRIVMRLVNKIRPKLVFVHCGSYGGKNSIIIKECKNLGIKVAEFQHGWVGNSHLAYNYAINNEIYKNYLPDYFLTFGQYWNDSLKRYPSQKVVIGNPDLARRWIKYKNKNITTNPTRKKILVVSQGIVSSLMVTLAKKLRNLLPEKYEIIFKLHPGEIAFEDRYRSLYNISGITVVKDGSIYDYIANSIAIVGFNSTTLFEALPFEKSIFIYDDIRSRAYIPEGIGKWFKSAEELAELIVSKDKPKNKVDWKYYWKMDWQESFRSFITMLSGRQPERF
;
A
#
# COMPACT_ATOMS: atom_id res chain seq x y z
N MET A 1 25.24 -4.76 8.49
CA MET A 1 23.84 -4.35 8.29
C MET A 1 23.84 -2.87 7.98
N ASN A 2 23.03 -2.46 7.01
CA ASN A 2 22.93 -1.07 6.53
C ASN A 2 22.34 -0.14 7.59
N ASP A 3 22.73 1.15 7.63
CA ASP A 3 22.24 2.16 8.61
C ASP A 3 20.70 2.18 8.73
N TYR A 4 19.98 2.13 7.60
CA TYR A 4 18.51 2.04 7.60
C TYR A 4 17.97 0.73 8.20
N GLN A 5 18.58 -0.41 7.87
CA GLN A 5 18.15 -1.70 8.40
C GLN A 5 18.45 -1.79 9.90
N GLN A 6 19.61 -1.30 10.35
CA GLN A 6 19.96 -1.18 11.76
C GLN A 6 18.95 -0.30 12.51
N LEU A 7 18.53 0.81 11.91
CA LEU A 7 17.49 1.66 12.48
C LEU A 7 16.15 0.93 12.59
N VAL A 8 15.73 0.17 11.58
CA VAL A 8 14.52 -0.66 11.65
C VAL A 8 14.63 -1.69 12.78
N GLU A 9 15.78 -2.39 12.90
CA GLU A 9 16.01 -3.33 13.99
C GLU A 9 15.95 -2.65 15.37
N LYS A 10 16.57 -1.47 15.52
CA LYS A 10 16.53 -0.70 16.77
C LYS A 10 15.10 -0.29 17.14
N VAL A 11 14.28 0.11 16.16
CA VAL A 11 12.87 0.46 16.39
C VAL A 11 12.04 -0.77 16.80
N LEU A 12 12.32 -1.94 16.22
CA LEU A 12 11.68 -3.20 16.62
C LEU A 12 12.15 -3.67 18.00
N GLU A 13 13.43 -3.46 18.35
CA GLU A 13 13.95 -3.74 19.67
C GLU A 13 13.30 -2.86 20.75
N PHE A 14 13.13 -1.56 20.47
CA PHE A 14 12.35 -0.65 21.31
C PHE A 14 10.92 -1.18 21.54
N GLU A 15 10.25 -1.60 20.47
CA GLU A 15 8.90 -2.15 20.56
C GLU A 15 8.86 -3.40 21.46
N LYS A 16 9.83 -4.32 21.29
CA LYS A 16 9.92 -5.54 22.10
C LYS A 16 10.22 -5.24 23.58
N LYS A 17 11.18 -4.34 23.84
CA LYS A 17 11.63 -3.99 25.19
C LYS A 17 10.52 -3.34 26.02
N ASN A 18 9.61 -2.62 25.36
CA ASN A 18 8.52 -1.89 26.00
C ASN A 18 7.16 -2.59 25.84
N GLU A 19 7.13 -3.89 25.50
CA GLU A 19 5.88 -4.63 25.26
C GLU A 19 4.89 -4.51 26.42
N ASP A 20 5.37 -4.54 27.67
CA ASP A 20 4.58 -4.40 28.89
C ASP A 20 3.73 -3.13 28.87
N VAL A 21 4.33 -1.99 28.54
CA VAL A 21 3.65 -0.69 28.50
C VAL A 21 2.82 -0.52 27.25
N LEU A 22 3.32 -0.99 26.11
CA LEU A 22 2.60 -0.93 24.85
C LEU A 22 1.31 -1.76 24.90
N LEU A 23 1.25 -2.81 25.72
CA LEU A 23 0.07 -3.67 25.87
C LEU A 23 -0.69 -3.47 27.19
N ALA A 24 -0.25 -2.56 28.07
CA ALA A 24 -0.89 -2.33 29.37
C ALA A 24 -2.29 -1.75 29.25
N GLU A 25 -2.46 -0.73 28.40
CA GLU A 25 -3.64 0.13 28.45
C GLU A 25 -4.75 -0.32 27.48
N LYS A 26 -5.97 -0.40 28.03
CA LYS A 26 -7.19 -0.80 27.31
C LYS A 26 -8.33 0.17 27.56
N ILE A 27 -9.18 0.35 26.55
CA ILE A 27 -10.44 1.05 26.66
C ILE A 27 -11.53 0.15 26.11
N GLU A 28 -12.51 -0.24 26.95
CA GLU A 28 -13.57 -1.19 26.57
C GLU A 28 -12.98 -2.48 25.95
N ASP A 29 -12.02 -3.08 26.66
CA ASP A 29 -11.29 -4.29 26.29
C ASP A 29 -10.44 -4.20 25.00
N LYS A 30 -10.29 -3.00 24.44
CA LYS A 30 -9.48 -2.74 23.25
C LYS A 30 -8.15 -2.10 23.62
N LEU A 31 -7.05 -2.72 23.19
CA LEU A 31 -5.72 -2.13 23.27
C LEU A 31 -5.67 -0.84 22.45
N ILE A 32 -5.00 0.18 22.97
CA ILE A 32 -4.88 1.47 22.30
C ILE A 32 -3.61 1.58 21.44
N TYR A 33 -2.53 0.86 21.77
CA TYR A 33 -1.29 0.86 21.00
C TYR A 33 -1.44 0.44 19.52
N PRO A 34 -2.22 -0.61 19.15
CA PRO A 34 -2.44 -0.97 17.75
C PRO A 34 -2.92 0.20 16.88
N ILE A 35 -3.65 1.16 17.46
CA ILE A 35 -4.17 2.33 16.73
C ILE A 35 -3.05 3.28 16.30
N ILE A 36 -1.98 3.40 17.08
CA ILE A 36 -0.93 4.40 16.83
C ILE A 36 0.39 3.79 16.34
N ARG A 37 0.57 2.47 16.42
CA ARG A 37 1.82 1.76 16.11
C ARG A 37 2.51 2.27 14.85
N TRP A 38 1.85 2.21 13.69
CA TRP A 38 2.50 2.61 12.43
C TRP A 38 2.95 4.07 12.44
N ASN A 39 2.08 5.00 12.85
CA ASN A 39 2.41 6.43 12.86
C ASN A 39 3.55 6.73 13.84
N LEU A 40 3.56 6.03 14.98
CA LEU A 40 4.63 6.12 15.97
C LEU A 40 5.96 5.62 15.41
N LEU A 41 6.04 4.35 15.02
CA LEU A 41 7.29 3.74 14.57
C LEU A 41 7.81 4.40 13.28
N SER A 42 6.93 4.76 12.36
CA SER A 42 7.33 5.49 11.14
C SER A 42 7.85 6.89 11.46
N SER A 43 7.28 7.60 12.45
CA SER A 43 7.82 8.90 12.88
C SER A 43 9.25 8.80 13.40
N ILE A 44 9.58 7.74 14.15
CA ILE A 44 10.96 7.47 14.61
C ILE A 44 11.87 7.28 13.40
N ILE A 45 11.48 6.41 12.44
CA ILE A 45 12.26 6.22 11.20
C ILE A 45 12.48 7.54 10.47
N TYR A 46 11.42 8.34 10.28
CA TYR A 46 11.51 9.59 9.53
C TYR A 46 12.39 10.64 10.22
N SER A 47 12.41 10.70 11.56
CA SER A 47 13.28 11.60 12.31
C SER A 47 14.77 11.29 12.14
N TYR A 48 15.14 10.01 11.97
CA TYR A 48 16.53 9.59 11.81
C TYR A 48 16.93 9.43 10.33
N SER A 49 15.96 9.24 9.44
CA SER A 49 16.22 9.15 8.01
C SER A 49 16.30 10.55 7.39
N LYS A 50 17.33 10.84 6.59
CA LYS A 50 17.39 12.06 5.75
C LYS A 50 16.43 12.00 4.54
N PHE A 51 15.25 11.39 4.68
CA PHE A 51 14.31 11.17 3.57
C PHE A 51 13.54 12.44 3.21
N GLU A 52 13.39 12.68 1.91
CA GLU A 52 12.39 13.63 1.42
C GLU A 52 10.99 13.08 1.74
N LYS A 53 10.05 13.96 2.10
CA LYS A 53 8.65 13.56 2.29
C LYS A 53 8.09 13.05 0.96
N PRO A 54 7.60 11.78 0.88
CA PRO A 54 7.13 11.17 -0.36
C PRO A 54 5.68 11.53 -0.72
N TYR A 55 5.00 12.34 0.10
CA TYR A 55 3.62 12.79 -0.09
C TYR A 55 3.52 14.29 0.17
N SER A 56 2.59 14.97 -0.51
CA SER A 56 2.31 16.38 -0.23
C SER A 56 1.61 16.55 1.13
N SER A 57 2.01 17.57 1.89
CA SER A 57 1.20 18.13 2.99
C SER A 57 0.12 19.09 2.47
N LEU A 58 0.23 19.50 1.21
CA LEU A 58 -0.61 20.48 0.54
C LEU A 58 -1.70 19.75 -0.24
N THR A 59 -2.79 19.42 0.45
CA THR A 59 -4.06 19.22 -0.25
C THR A 59 -4.61 20.61 -0.55
N ASN A 60 -5.01 20.90 -1.78
CA ASN A 60 -5.70 22.16 -2.08
C ASN A 60 -6.99 22.20 -1.23
N GLN A 61 -6.96 22.96 -0.13
CA GLN A 61 -7.94 22.85 0.96
C GLN A 61 -9.37 23.16 0.47
N LYS A 62 -9.52 24.03 -0.52
CA LYS A 62 -10.84 24.36 -1.11
C LYS A 62 -11.42 23.20 -1.90
N LEU A 63 -10.62 22.58 -2.80
CA LEU A 63 -11.05 21.41 -3.57
C LEU A 63 -11.33 20.21 -2.65
N TRP A 64 -10.53 20.01 -1.61
CA TRP A 64 -10.78 18.98 -0.61
C TRP A 64 -12.12 19.15 0.11
N LYS A 65 -12.44 20.39 0.56
CA LYS A 65 -13.72 20.68 1.23
C LYS A 65 -14.92 20.39 0.32
N LEU A 66 -14.82 20.76 -0.96
CA LEU A 66 -15.87 20.49 -1.96
C LEU A 66 -16.07 18.99 -2.20
N ASN A 67 -14.98 18.26 -2.45
CA ASN A 67 -15.04 16.81 -2.67
C ASN A 67 -15.59 16.08 -1.44
N PHE A 68 -15.20 16.52 -0.24
CA PHE A 68 -15.72 16.00 1.01
C PHE A 68 -17.22 16.27 1.21
N ALA A 69 -17.70 17.47 0.86
CA ALA A 69 -19.14 17.76 0.92
C ALA A 69 -19.94 16.89 -0.08
N GLN A 70 -19.42 16.71 -1.30
CA GLN A 70 -20.03 15.84 -2.30
C GLN A 70 -20.07 14.38 -1.86
N SER A 71 -18.98 13.85 -1.30
CA SER A 71 -18.94 12.47 -0.80
C SER A 71 -19.86 12.26 0.40
N LEU A 72 -20.09 13.28 1.24
CA LEU A 72 -21.14 13.22 2.25
C LEU A 72 -22.51 13.06 1.60
N VAL A 73 -22.91 13.91 0.66
CA VAL A 73 -24.22 13.81 -0.02
C VAL A 73 -24.41 12.44 -0.69
N MET A 74 -23.38 11.95 -1.41
CA MET A 74 -23.39 10.63 -2.02
C MET A 74 -23.48 9.51 -0.97
N GLY A 75 -22.70 9.60 0.11
CA GLY A 75 -22.70 8.61 1.17
C GLY A 75 -24.05 8.53 1.89
N TRP A 76 -24.71 9.66 2.15
CA TRP A 76 -26.01 9.73 2.81
C TRP A 76 -27.15 9.18 1.93
N THR A 77 -27.14 9.48 0.63
CA THR A 77 -28.14 8.95 -0.33
C THR A 77 -27.99 7.43 -0.55
N VAL A 78 -26.77 6.90 -0.48
CA VAL A 78 -26.51 5.45 -0.55
C VAL A 78 -26.79 4.74 0.79
N HIS A 79 -26.58 5.40 1.93
CA HIS A 79 -26.72 4.81 3.27
C HIS A 79 -28.17 4.48 3.67
N SER A 80 -29.13 5.36 3.36
CA SER A 80 -30.48 5.24 3.95
C SER A 80 -31.37 4.20 3.27
N TYR A 81 -31.21 3.95 1.97
CA TYR A 81 -32.13 3.06 1.22
C TYR A 81 -31.56 1.65 0.91
N ARG A 82 -30.24 1.49 0.72
CA ARG A 82 -29.68 0.25 0.15
C ARG A 82 -29.13 -0.77 1.16
N ILE A 83 -28.71 -0.33 2.36
CA ILE A 83 -28.01 -1.20 3.32
C ILE A 83 -28.88 -2.39 3.81
N ARG A 84 -30.22 -2.25 3.83
CA ARG A 84 -31.12 -3.37 4.21
C ARG A 84 -31.13 -4.53 3.20
N LYS A 85 -30.73 -4.30 1.94
CA LYS A 85 -30.69 -5.31 0.86
C LYS A 85 -29.27 -5.82 0.56
N MET A 86 -28.27 -5.48 1.39
CA MET A 86 -26.84 -5.71 1.11
C MET A 86 -26.24 -6.85 1.96
N LYS A 87 -26.99 -7.92 2.23
CA LYS A 87 -26.36 -9.16 2.72
C LYS A 87 -25.32 -9.63 1.69
N SER A 88 -24.19 -10.09 2.18
CA SER A 88 -23.04 -10.46 1.37
C SER A 88 -22.07 -11.28 2.20
N ASP A 89 -21.43 -12.28 1.59
CA ASP A 89 -20.38 -13.05 2.26
C ASP A 89 -19.05 -12.28 2.34
N PHE A 90 -18.81 -11.31 1.46
CA PHE A 90 -17.56 -10.55 1.34
C PHE A 90 -17.75 -9.05 1.62
N LEU A 91 -17.05 -8.55 2.63
CA LEU A 91 -17.00 -7.12 2.93
C LEU A 91 -15.57 -6.59 2.76
N ILE A 92 -15.42 -5.44 2.10
CA ILE A 92 -14.10 -4.89 1.77
C ILE A 92 -13.97 -3.47 2.33
N PHE A 93 -13.03 -3.26 3.24
CA PHE A 93 -12.57 -1.92 3.62
C PHE A 93 -11.49 -1.46 2.64
N SER A 94 -11.84 -0.54 1.76
CA SER A 94 -11.00 -0.07 0.67
C SER A 94 -10.76 1.44 0.74
N ILE A 95 -9.56 1.86 0.33
CA ILE A 95 -9.25 3.26 0.05
C ILE A 95 -9.29 3.43 -1.47
N SER A 96 -10.19 4.25 -1.99
CA SER A 96 -10.57 4.31 -3.41
C SER A 96 -9.46 4.81 -4.34
N GLY A 97 -8.54 5.62 -3.82
CA GLY A 97 -7.84 6.66 -4.59
C GLY A 97 -7.11 6.20 -5.85
N LEU A 98 -5.78 6.16 -5.76
CA LEU A 98 -4.89 6.04 -6.93
C LEU A 98 -4.92 4.65 -7.60
N ARG A 99 -5.69 3.70 -7.03
CA ARG A 99 -5.86 2.34 -7.55
C ARG A 99 -6.99 2.22 -8.56
N ARG A 100 -8.01 3.09 -8.53
CA ARG A 100 -9.08 3.07 -9.52
C ARG A 100 -8.56 3.58 -10.86
N ARG A 101 -8.68 2.75 -11.90
CA ARG A 101 -8.29 3.07 -13.27
C ARG A 101 -9.51 3.03 -14.18
N LYS A 102 -9.61 3.98 -15.12
CA LYS A 102 -10.69 3.99 -16.12
C LYS A 102 -10.44 2.88 -17.15
N VAL A 103 -11.39 1.95 -17.28
CA VAL A 103 -11.41 0.82 -18.21
C VAL A 103 -12.81 0.75 -18.83
N ASN A 104 -12.93 0.86 -20.15
CA ASN A 104 -14.22 0.78 -20.87
C ASN A 104 -15.33 1.67 -20.24
N ASN A 105 -15.00 2.93 -19.96
CA ASN A 105 -15.86 3.93 -19.30
C ASN A 105 -16.22 3.68 -17.83
N LEU A 106 -15.78 2.59 -17.21
CA LEU A 106 -15.95 2.31 -15.79
C LEU A 106 -14.63 2.51 -15.03
N TYR A 107 -14.70 2.84 -13.75
CA TYR A 107 -13.54 2.86 -12.87
C TYR A 107 -13.37 1.53 -12.14
N PHE A 108 -12.24 0.87 -12.39
CA PHE A 108 -11.88 -0.44 -11.89
C PHE A 108 -10.75 -0.34 -10.85
N ASP A 109 -10.98 -0.83 -9.64
CA ASP A 109 -9.97 -1.04 -8.59
C ASP A 109 -9.12 -2.27 -8.92
N THR A 110 -7.82 -2.06 -9.13
CA THR A 110 -6.90 -3.11 -9.59
C THR A 110 -6.69 -4.25 -8.59
N ILE A 111 -7.16 -4.12 -7.35
CA ILE A 111 -7.12 -5.18 -6.33
C ILE A 111 -8.51 -5.78 -6.19
N TYR A 112 -9.48 -4.98 -5.75
CA TYR A 112 -10.74 -5.50 -5.22
C TYR A 112 -11.83 -5.73 -6.28
N ASP A 113 -11.82 -5.02 -7.42
CA ASP A 113 -12.82 -5.26 -8.47
C ASP A 113 -12.57 -6.59 -9.22
N ASN A 114 -11.40 -7.20 -9.05
CA ASN A 114 -11.15 -8.58 -9.48
C ASN A 114 -12.01 -9.59 -8.71
N LEU A 115 -12.33 -9.32 -7.44
CA LEU A 115 -13.24 -10.15 -6.67
C LEU A 115 -14.66 -10.07 -7.22
N ALA A 116 -15.13 -8.87 -7.54
CA ALA A 116 -16.41 -8.67 -8.22
C ALA A 116 -16.41 -9.31 -9.62
N SER A 117 -15.25 -9.50 -10.24
CA SER A 117 -15.17 -10.23 -11.52
C SER A 117 -15.35 -11.75 -11.33
N LEU A 118 -14.91 -12.31 -10.20
CA LEU A 118 -15.08 -13.74 -9.87
C LEU A 118 -16.41 -14.07 -9.20
N PHE A 119 -16.95 -13.12 -8.43
CA PHE A 119 -18.16 -13.24 -7.63
C PHE A 119 -19.00 -11.95 -7.77
N PRO A 120 -19.71 -11.74 -8.89
CA PRO A 120 -20.31 -10.45 -9.25
C PRO A 120 -21.30 -9.84 -8.26
N ASN A 121 -21.93 -10.69 -7.44
CA ASN A 121 -22.94 -10.25 -6.49
C ASN A 121 -22.47 -10.29 -5.04
N GLU A 122 -21.27 -10.79 -4.75
CA GLU A 122 -20.82 -10.92 -3.37
C GLU A 122 -20.27 -9.61 -2.81
N PRO A 123 -19.12 -9.08 -3.25
CA PRO A 123 -18.40 -8.06 -2.50
C PRO A 123 -19.20 -6.77 -2.30
N VAL A 124 -19.31 -6.36 -1.03
CA VAL A 124 -19.70 -5.01 -0.64
C VAL A 124 -18.42 -4.23 -0.34
N ILE A 125 -18.19 -3.12 -1.04
CA ILE A 125 -17.02 -2.26 -0.83
C ILE A 125 -17.41 -1.09 0.05
N LEU A 126 -16.81 -1.03 1.24
CA LEU A 126 -16.78 0.14 2.11
C LEU A 126 -15.59 0.99 1.69
N GLU A 127 -15.87 2.10 1.02
CA GLU A 127 -14.87 2.89 0.33
C GLU A 127 -14.61 4.23 1.03
N GLU A 128 -13.34 4.53 1.27
CA GLU A 128 -12.86 5.84 1.70
C GLU A 128 -12.16 6.57 0.55
N GLY A 129 -12.62 7.78 0.24
CA GLY A 129 -12.10 8.62 -0.83
C GLY A 129 -10.72 9.19 -0.51
N THR A 130 -9.77 9.06 -1.43
CA THR A 130 -8.50 9.79 -1.29
C THR A 130 -8.74 11.27 -1.50
N SER A 131 -8.49 12.07 -0.45
CA SER A 131 -8.87 13.48 -0.40
C SER A 131 -10.37 13.73 -0.67
N GLY A 132 -11.23 12.76 -0.29
CA GLY A 132 -12.68 12.82 -0.49
C GLY A 132 -13.15 12.55 -1.92
N VAL A 133 -12.25 12.16 -2.84
CA VAL A 133 -12.59 11.87 -4.23
C VAL A 133 -13.02 10.41 -4.38
N HIS A 134 -14.15 10.20 -5.04
CA HIS A 134 -14.63 8.90 -5.51
C HIS A 134 -14.78 8.92 -7.02
N TYR A 135 -14.40 7.83 -7.66
CA TYR A 135 -14.46 7.72 -9.12
C TYR A 135 -15.71 6.95 -9.54
N SER A 136 -16.52 7.57 -10.41
CA SER A 136 -17.76 7.00 -10.92
C SER A 136 -17.90 7.22 -12.44
N PRO A 137 -18.64 6.36 -13.16
CA PRO A 137 -19.27 5.12 -12.69
C PRO A 137 -18.24 4.04 -12.32
N ALA A 138 -18.44 3.34 -11.20
CA ALA A 138 -17.54 2.29 -10.73
C ALA A 138 -17.92 0.92 -11.31
N PHE A 139 -16.94 0.02 -11.42
CA PHE A 139 -17.17 -1.35 -11.87
C PHE A 139 -18.03 -2.14 -10.87
N SER A 140 -17.65 -2.11 -9.58
CA SER A 140 -18.44 -2.74 -8.52
C SER A 140 -19.75 -2.00 -8.26
N LYS A 141 -20.85 -2.76 -8.14
CA LYS A 141 -22.20 -2.23 -7.97
C LYS A 141 -22.56 -1.92 -6.51
N LYS A 142 -21.98 -2.65 -5.56
CA LYS A 142 -22.26 -2.54 -4.12
C LYS A 142 -21.17 -1.74 -3.40
N ILE A 143 -21.17 -0.42 -3.56
CA ILE A 143 -20.22 0.48 -2.89
C ILE A 143 -20.95 1.35 -1.86
N ILE A 144 -20.36 1.48 -0.67
CA ILE A 144 -20.80 2.35 0.42
C ILE A 144 -19.65 3.30 0.77
N TYR A 145 -19.88 4.61 0.64
CA TYR A 145 -18.87 5.62 0.96
C TYR A 145 -18.83 5.89 2.47
N LEU A 146 -17.62 5.91 3.05
CA LEU A 146 -17.39 5.94 4.49
C LEU A 146 -17.32 7.35 5.11
N GLU A 147 -17.37 8.40 4.31
CA GLU A 147 -17.25 9.80 4.75
C GLU A 147 -18.31 10.22 5.77
N PRO A 148 -19.61 9.84 5.62
CA PRO A 148 -20.60 10.10 6.65
C PRO A 148 -20.24 9.47 8.00
N LEU A 149 -19.69 8.24 7.98
CA LEU A 149 -19.30 7.52 9.20
C LEU A 149 -18.03 8.13 9.81
N ASN A 150 -17.07 8.55 8.98
CA ASN A 150 -15.90 9.31 9.40
C ASN A 150 -16.32 10.62 10.10
N LEU A 151 -17.30 11.34 9.57
CA LEU A 151 -17.82 12.57 10.19
C LEU A 151 -18.55 12.27 11.50
N GLN A 152 -19.39 11.24 11.53
CA GLN A 152 -20.08 10.81 12.74
C GLN A 152 -19.08 10.44 13.86
N ALA A 153 -17.99 9.76 13.51
CA ALA A 153 -16.92 9.44 14.46
C ALA A 153 -16.26 10.70 15.01
N LYS A 154 -15.90 11.67 14.15
CA LYS A 154 -15.33 12.96 14.59
C LYS A 154 -16.24 13.73 15.55
N ILE A 155 -17.55 13.71 15.32
CA ILE A 155 -18.54 14.33 16.22
C ILE A 155 -18.59 13.56 17.54
N ALA A 156 -18.62 12.22 17.50
CA ALA A 156 -18.63 11.38 18.70
C ALA A 156 -17.41 11.60 19.61
N MET A 157 -16.24 11.92 19.04
CA MET A 157 -15.04 12.27 19.82
C MET A 157 -15.24 13.46 20.75
N LEU A 158 -16.13 14.40 20.42
CA LEU A 158 -16.41 15.58 21.25
C LEU A 158 -17.10 15.18 22.58
N GLN A 159 -17.82 14.05 22.57
CA GLN A 159 -18.61 13.56 23.68
C GLN A 159 -17.88 12.48 24.50
N ILE A 160 -16.60 12.22 24.22
CA ILE A 160 -15.88 11.15 24.91
C ILE A 160 -15.68 11.46 26.41
N PRO A 161 -15.96 10.50 27.33
CA PRO A 161 -15.79 10.69 28.76
C PRO A 161 -14.39 11.14 29.19
N ARG A 162 -14.34 11.96 30.25
CA ARG A 162 -13.07 12.44 30.84
C ARG A 162 -12.17 11.29 31.31
N SER A 163 -12.74 10.20 31.80
CA SER A 163 -12.00 9.00 32.22
C SER A 163 -11.20 8.39 31.07
N LYS A 164 -11.82 8.20 29.90
CA LYS A 164 -11.13 7.72 28.68
C LYS A 164 -10.04 8.69 28.22
N LYS A 165 -10.30 10.00 28.24
CA LYS A 165 -9.28 11.01 27.91
C LYS A 165 -8.08 10.93 28.85
N LYS A 166 -8.30 10.67 30.14
CA LYS A 166 -7.25 10.50 31.14
C LYS A 166 -6.38 9.28 30.83
N ILE A 167 -6.99 8.12 30.55
CA ILE A 167 -6.27 6.89 30.16
C ILE A 167 -5.37 7.16 28.94
N VAL A 168 -5.95 7.73 27.87
CA VAL A 168 -5.20 8.05 26.64
C VAL A 168 -4.05 9.01 26.92
N LYS A 169 -4.29 10.05 27.71
CA LYS A 169 -3.26 11.02 28.07
C LYS A 169 -2.11 10.35 28.84
N THR A 170 -2.43 9.59 29.88
CA THR A 170 -1.42 8.88 30.69
C THR A 170 -0.57 7.95 29.84
N PHE A 171 -1.21 7.14 28.99
CA PHE A 171 -0.50 6.26 28.06
C PHE A 171 0.44 7.03 27.11
N VAL A 172 -0.05 8.10 26.49
CA VAL A 172 0.74 8.89 25.54
C VAL A 172 1.89 9.63 26.23
N ASP A 173 1.68 10.13 27.46
CA ASP A 173 2.73 10.78 28.26
C ASP A 173 3.82 9.77 28.65
N GLU A 174 3.47 8.56 29.10
CA GLU A 174 4.45 7.52 29.42
C GLU A 174 5.23 7.06 28.17
N LEU A 175 4.52 6.85 27.07
CA LEU A 175 5.12 6.45 25.80
C LEU A 175 6.12 7.49 25.28
N GLU A 176 5.80 8.78 25.44
CA GLU A 176 6.70 9.87 25.05
C GLU A 176 8.01 9.82 25.84
N GLN A 177 7.95 9.60 27.15
CA GLN A 177 9.16 9.52 27.98
C GLN A 177 10.08 8.39 27.51
N ARG A 178 9.53 7.20 27.24
CA ARG A 178 10.29 6.04 26.77
C ARG A 178 10.93 6.29 25.41
N ILE A 179 10.21 6.96 24.50
CA ILE A 179 10.75 7.29 23.17
C ILE A 179 11.86 8.32 23.27
N ILE A 180 11.69 9.39 24.06
CA ILE A 180 12.72 10.42 24.21
C ILE A 180 14.01 9.84 24.81
N GLN A 181 13.90 8.88 25.73
CA GLN A 181 15.06 8.18 26.31
C GLN A 181 15.88 7.41 25.28
N GLU A 182 15.25 6.73 24.32
CA GLU A 182 15.96 5.91 23.32
C GLU A 182 16.21 6.61 21.97
N PHE A 183 15.37 7.61 21.67
CA PHE A 183 15.30 8.35 20.42
C PHE A 183 15.14 9.86 20.68
N PRO A 184 16.15 10.53 21.25
CA PRO A 184 16.04 11.93 21.72
C PRO A 184 15.76 12.96 20.61
N GLN A 185 15.93 12.60 19.33
CA GLN A 185 15.64 13.48 18.19
C GLN A 185 14.17 13.43 17.73
N VAL A 186 13.37 12.53 18.31
CA VAL A 186 11.96 12.34 17.91
C VAL A 186 11.08 13.35 18.61
N ILE A 187 10.27 14.06 17.81
CA ILE A 187 9.26 14.98 18.33
C ILE A 187 7.89 14.32 18.17
N ILE A 188 7.26 13.99 19.29
CA ILE A 188 5.93 13.37 19.31
C ILE A 188 4.85 14.44 19.43
N ASN A 189 3.88 14.40 18.52
CA ASN A 189 2.68 15.20 18.68
C ASN A 189 1.63 14.42 19.48
N LYS A 190 1.68 14.55 20.81
CA LYS A 190 0.77 13.88 21.74
C LYS A 190 -0.70 14.13 21.46
N THR A 191 -1.03 15.34 21.04
CA THR A 191 -2.41 15.73 20.66
C THR A 191 -2.89 14.94 19.46
N ILE A 192 -2.03 14.73 18.44
CA ILE A 192 -2.37 13.92 17.27
C ILE A 192 -2.54 12.46 17.66
N LEU A 193 -1.61 11.87 18.42
CA LEU A 193 -1.72 10.48 18.86
C LEU A 193 -2.99 10.24 19.68
N SER A 194 -3.27 11.11 20.65
CA SER A 194 -4.48 11.04 21.48
C SER A 194 -5.76 11.12 20.63
N LYS A 195 -5.79 12.04 19.65
CA LYS A 195 -6.92 12.15 18.72
C LYS A 195 -7.08 10.90 17.86
N GLN A 196 -5.98 10.28 17.41
CA GLN A 196 -6.03 9.05 16.62
C GLN A 196 -6.61 7.88 17.41
N ILE A 197 -6.19 7.70 18.67
CA ILE A 197 -6.72 6.66 19.56
C ILE A 197 -8.24 6.82 19.72
N ILE A 198 -8.68 8.00 20.13
CA ILE A 198 -10.10 8.30 20.36
C ILE A 198 -10.91 8.15 19.06
N TYR A 199 -10.38 8.65 17.94
CA TYR A 199 -11.03 8.51 16.65
C TYR A 199 -11.18 7.03 16.23
N GLY A 200 -10.13 6.22 16.38
CA GLY A 200 -10.15 4.82 16.00
C GLY A 200 -11.21 4.01 16.76
N LEU A 201 -11.35 4.27 18.07
CA LEU A 201 -12.35 3.64 18.92
C LEU A 201 -13.79 4.01 18.49
N GLU A 202 -14.08 5.31 18.34
CA GLU A 202 -15.43 5.77 17.95
C GLU A 202 -15.78 5.37 16.51
N TYR A 203 -14.81 5.43 15.61
CA TYR A 203 -14.98 5.01 14.22
C TYR A 203 -15.35 3.54 14.13
N SER A 204 -14.62 2.67 14.83
CA SER A 204 -14.94 1.24 14.86
C SER A 204 -16.35 1.00 15.40
N ARG A 205 -16.71 1.64 16.53
CA ARG A 205 -18.06 1.51 17.12
C ARG A 205 -19.18 1.82 16.12
N ILE A 206 -19.00 2.85 15.29
CA ILE A 206 -19.97 3.25 14.28
C ILE A 206 -20.00 2.27 13.11
N VAL A 207 -18.83 1.92 12.58
CA VAL A 207 -18.68 1.02 11.42
C VAL A 207 -19.14 -0.39 11.74
N MET A 208 -18.93 -0.90 12.96
CA MET A 208 -19.37 -2.25 13.33
C MET A 208 -20.89 -2.42 13.29
N ARG A 209 -21.68 -1.33 13.38
CA ARG A 209 -23.13 -1.39 13.11
C ARG A 209 -23.43 -1.80 11.67
N LEU A 210 -22.60 -1.37 10.73
CA LEU A 210 -22.70 -1.74 9.32
C LEU A 210 -22.27 -3.19 9.11
N VAL A 211 -21.15 -3.61 9.71
CA VAL A 211 -20.68 -5.00 9.66
C VAL A 211 -21.75 -5.96 10.20
N ASN A 212 -22.34 -5.66 11.35
CA ASN A 212 -23.42 -6.47 11.96
C ASN A 212 -24.68 -6.56 11.09
N LYS A 213 -24.93 -5.54 10.26
CA LYS A 213 -26.08 -5.51 9.34
C LYS A 213 -25.81 -6.29 8.06
N ILE A 214 -24.59 -6.20 7.52
CA ILE A 214 -24.17 -6.92 6.31
C ILE A 214 -23.97 -8.41 6.60
N ARG A 215 -23.45 -8.75 7.78
CA ARG A 215 -23.13 -10.12 8.25
C ARG A 215 -22.18 -10.88 7.31
N PRO A 216 -20.99 -10.34 7.01
CA PRO A 216 -20.04 -11.01 6.14
C PRO A 216 -19.45 -12.26 6.82
N LYS A 217 -19.01 -13.21 6.00
CA LYS A 217 -18.21 -14.37 6.44
C LYS A 217 -16.71 -14.08 6.37
N LEU A 218 -16.31 -13.20 5.44
CA LEU A 218 -14.93 -12.78 5.24
C LEU A 218 -14.86 -11.27 5.02
N VAL A 219 -13.97 -10.62 5.76
CA VAL A 219 -13.68 -9.19 5.65
C VAL A 219 -12.28 -8.99 5.08
N PHE A 220 -12.17 -8.20 4.02
CA PHE A 220 -10.89 -7.74 3.50
C PHE A 220 -10.59 -6.35 4.03
N VAL A 221 -9.43 -6.16 4.65
CA VAL A 221 -9.01 -4.85 5.19
C VAL A 221 -7.76 -4.37 4.47
N HIS A 222 -7.91 -3.36 3.62
CA HIS A 222 -6.77 -2.71 2.99
C HIS A 222 -5.89 -2.03 4.05
N CYS A 223 -4.58 -2.28 4.01
CA CYS A 223 -3.63 -1.82 5.03
C CYS A 223 -4.01 -2.31 6.44
N GLY A 224 -4.55 -3.53 6.57
CA GLY A 224 -4.95 -4.12 7.84
C GLY A 224 -3.79 -4.22 8.84
N SER A 225 -2.59 -4.49 8.34
CA SER A 225 -1.36 -4.60 9.14
C SER A 225 -0.78 -3.23 9.56
N TYR A 226 -1.26 -2.11 9.01
CA TYR A 226 -0.73 -0.79 9.38
C TYR A 226 -1.28 -0.29 10.72
N GLY A 227 -2.11 -1.06 11.42
CA GLY A 227 -2.69 -0.64 12.68
C GLY A 227 -3.81 0.37 12.48
N GLY A 228 -3.79 1.51 13.19
CA GLY A 228 -4.78 2.56 12.98
C GLY A 228 -6.19 2.13 13.41
N LYS A 229 -7.19 2.81 12.86
CA LYS A 229 -8.61 2.43 13.03
C LYS A 229 -8.90 1.00 12.55
N ASN A 230 -8.14 0.51 11.59
CA ASN A 230 -8.28 -0.84 11.02
C ASN A 230 -7.99 -1.92 12.06
N SER A 231 -6.99 -1.73 12.92
CA SER A 231 -6.68 -2.70 13.99
C SER A 231 -7.88 -3.04 14.88
N ILE A 232 -8.71 -2.04 15.19
CA ILE A 232 -9.91 -2.23 16.03
C ILE A 232 -11.02 -2.90 15.21
N ILE A 233 -11.19 -2.53 13.93
CA ILE A 233 -12.15 -3.21 13.04
C ILE A 233 -11.82 -4.71 12.93
N ILE A 234 -10.54 -5.04 12.77
CA ILE A 234 -10.05 -6.42 12.69
C ILE A 234 -10.39 -7.16 13.99
N LYS A 235 -10.04 -6.58 15.15
CA LYS A 235 -10.34 -7.16 16.47
C LYS A 235 -11.83 -7.43 16.67
N GLU A 236 -12.67 -6.48 16.30
CA GLU A 236 -14.13 -6.60 16.44
C GLU A 236 -14.72 -7.63 15.47
N CYS A 237 -14.23 -7.71 14.22
CA CYS A 237 -14.65 -8.74 13.28
C CYS A 237 -14.31 -10.15 13.81
N LYS A 238 -13.09 -10.32 14.34
CA LYS A 238 -12.65 -11.59 14.93
C LYS A 238 -13.45 -11.97 16.18
N ASN A 239 -13.82 -11.01 17.02
CA ASN A 239 -14.73 -11.24 18.15
C ASN A 239 -16.11 -11.78 17.71
N LEU A 240 -16.56 -11.43 16.50
CA LEU A 240 -17.80 -11.93 15.90
C LEU A 240 -17.61 -13.26 15.15
N GLY A 241 -16.42 -13.86 15.19
CA GLY A 241 -16.08 -15.08 14.45
C GLY A 241 -15.89 -14.86 12.94
N ILE A 242 -15.80 -13.61 12.48
CA ILE A 242 -15.63 -13.27 11.07
C ILE A 242 -14.13 -13.34 10.73
N LYS A 243 -13.79 -14.08 9.67
CA LYS A 243 -12.41 -14.16 9.19
C LYS A 243 -11.98 -12.86 8.54
N VAL A 244 -10.73 -12.48 8.73
CA VAL A 244 -10.16 -11.25 8.19
C VAL A 244 -8.96 -11.55 7.31
N ALA A 245 -8.93 -10.97 6.11
CA ALA A 245 -7.82 -11.08 5.19
C ALA A 245 -7.32 -9.70 4.73
N GLU A 246 -6.05 -9.62 4.34
CA GLU A 246 -5.48 -8.44 3.70
C GLU A 246 -4.81 -8.85 2.39
N PHE A 247 -5.09 -8.14 1.30
CA PHE A 247 -4.33 -8.28 0.06
C PHE A 247 -3.03 -7.50 0.13
N GLN A 248 -1.96 -8.13 -0.33
CA GLN A 248 -0.74 -7.42 -0.70
C GLN A 248 -1.09 -6.35 -1.74
N HIS A 249 -0.54 -5.15 -1.55
CA HIS A 249 -0.84 -3.97 -2.38
C HIS A 249 0.41 -3.16 -2.72
N GLY A 250 1.59 -3.76 -2.52
CA GLY A 250 2.88 -3.12 -2.66
C GLY A 250 4.01 -4.05 -2.24
N TRP A 251 5.20 -3.48 -2.07
CA TRP A 251 6.36 -4.22 -1.62
C TRP A 251 6.21 -4.58 -0.14
N VAL A 252 6.60 -5.81 0.21
CA VAL A 252 6.67 -6.29 1.59
C VAL A 252 8.00 -6.99 1.82
N GLY A 253 8.56 -6.84 3.02
CA GLY A 253 9.84 -7.45 3.40
C GLY A 253 10.32 -6.99 4.77
N ASN A 254 11.50 -7.44 5.19
CA ASN A 254 12.03 -7.23 6.55
C ASN A 254 12.19 -5.76 6.96
N SER A 255 12.33 -4.84 6.00
CA SER A 255 12.43 -3.41 6.30
C SER A 255 11.09 -2.65 6.25
N HIS A 256 9.98 -3.33 5.93
CA HIS A 256 8.65 -2.73 5.95
C HIS A 256 8.01 -2.81 7.35
N LEU A 257 8.09 -1.74 8.16
CA LEU A 257 7.59 -1.76 9.54
C LEU A 257 6.13 -2.20 9.72
N ALA A 258 5.24 -1.92 8.75
CA ALA A 258 3.85 -2.36 8.84
C ALA A 258 3.67 -3.90 8.81
N TYR A 259 4.68 -4.66 8.36
CA TYR A 259 4.62 -6.12 8.27
C TYR A 259 5.70 -6.82 9.11
N ASN A 260 6.40 -6.09 9.97
CA ASN A 260 7.38 -6.64 10.90
C ASN A 260 6.96 -6.29 12.32
N TYR A 261 6.57 -7.29 13.10
CA TYR A 261 6.12 -7.13 14.48
C TYR A 261 7.13 -7.75 15.42
N ALA A 262 7.62 -6.95 16.39
CA ALA A 262 8.50 -7.45 17.42
C ALA A 262 7.72 -8.06 18.61
N ILE A 263 6.47 -7.62 18.79
CA ILE A 263 5.54 -8.13 19.79
C ILE A 263 5.03 -9.50 19.33
N ASN A 264 5.41 -10.55 20.05
CA ASN A 264 4.92 -11.91 19.83
C ASN A 264 3.89 -12.29 20.92
N ASN A 265 2.77 -11.57 20.93
CA ASN A 265 1.74 -11.68 21.95
C ASN A 265 0.39 -12.13 21.34
N GLU A 266 -0.24 -13.15 21.93
CA GLU A 266 -1.53 -13.67 21.46
C GLU A 266 -2.66 -12.64 21.49
N ILE A 267 -2.65 -11.72 22.46
CA ILE A 267 -3.63 -10.62 22.53
C ILE A 267 -3.44 -9.70 21.33
N TYR A 268 -2.19 -9.36 20.98
CA TYR A 268 -1.89 -8.46 19.87
C TYR A 268 -2.23 -9.08 18.50
N LYS A 269 -2.04 -10.39 18.33
CA LYS A 269 -2.42 -11.12 17.09
C LYS A 269 -3.91 -10.96 16.73
N ASN A 270 -4.77 -10.67 17.70
CA ASN A 270 -6.18 -10.40 17.44
C ASN A 270 -6.46 -9.05 16.77
N TYR A 271 -5.46 -8.16 16.67
CA TYR A 271 -5.56 -6.86 15.99
C TYR A 271 -5.02 -6.93 14.56
N LEU A 272 -4.58 -8.11 14.11
CA LEU A 272 -4.01 -8.37 12.80
C LEU A 272 -4.91 -9.29 11.98
N PRO A 273 -4.86 -9.21 10.64
CA PRO A 273 -5.61 -10.11 9.77
C PRO A 273 -5.34 -11.57 10.13
N ASP A 274 -6.29 -12.47 9.88
CA ASP A 274 -6.03 -13.91 9.97
C ASP A 274 -5.13 -14.36 8.81
N TYR A 275 -5.34 -13.76 7.63
CA TYR A 275 -4.63 -14.10 6.40
C TYR A 275 -4.03 -12.87 5.72
N PHE A 276 -2.79 -12.99 5.24
CA PHE A 276 -2.17 -12.06 4.31
C PHE A 276 -1.97 -12.73 2.95
N LEU A 277 -2.66 -12.20 1.95
CA LEU A 277 -2.76 -12.78 0.63
C LEU A 277 -1.68 -12.18 -0.27
N THR A 278 -0.65 -12.97 -0.58
CA THR A 278 0.57 -12.52 -1.24
C THR A 278 0.60 -12.83 -2.72
N PHE A 279 1.45 -12.13 -3.45
CA PHE A 279 1.57 -12.28 -4.89
C PHE A 279 2.37 -13.53 -5.33
N GLY A 280 3.12 -14.17 -4.43
CA GLY A 280 4.10 -15.21 -4.75
C GLY A 280 4.84 -15.71 -3.50
N GLN A 281 5.53 -16.84 -3.61
CA GLN A 281 6.21 -17.48 -2.47
C GLN A 281 7.33 -16.60 -1.88
N TYR A 282 8.05 -15.85 -2.72
CA TYR A 282 9.06 -14.90 -2.27
C TYR A 282 8.56 -13.95 -1.18
N TRP A 283 7.34 -13.44 -1.33
CA TRP A 283 6.77 -12.49 -0.38
C TRP A 283 6.44 -13.17 0.95
N ASN A 284 6.06 -14.45 0.94
CA ASN A 284 5.86 -15.23 2.16
C ASN A 284 7.19 -15.39 2.91
N ASP A 285 8.24 -15.75 2.19
CA ASP A 285 9.56 -16.06 2.73
C ASP A 285 10.27 -14.77 3.22
N SER A 286 9.95 -13.64 2.60
CA SER A 286 10.44 -12.31 2.98
C SER A 286 9.81 -11.74 4.26
N LEU A 287 8.70 -12.33 4.73
CA LEU A 287 7.92 -11.86 5.88
C LEU A 287 8.14 -12.74 7.11
N LYS A 288 9.38 -12.77 7.62
CA LYS A 288 9.77 -13.68 8.71
C LYS A 288 9.13 -13.33 10.06
N ARG A 289 8.87 -12.04 10.31
CA ARG A 289 8.31 -11.50 11.56
C ARG A 289 6.83 -11.14 11.44
N TYR A 290 6.16 -11.65 10.40
CA TYR A 290 4.75 -11.40 10.19
C TYR A 290 3.93 -12.51 10.84
N PRO A 291 3.05 -12.20 11.81
CA PRO A 291 2.43 -13.23 12.66
C PRO A 291 1.22 -13.92 12.03
N SER A 292 0.59 -13.31 11.03
CA SER A 292 -0.61 -13.88 10.40
C SER A 292 -0.26 -14.93 9.36
N GLN A 293 -1.22 -15.81 9.03
CA GLN A 293 -1.02 -16.83 8.02
C GLN A 293 -0.83 -16.19 6.64
N LYS A 294 0.18 -16.63 5.90
CA LYS A 294 0.50 -16.10 4.57
C LYS A 294 0.02 -17.08 3.52
N VAL A 295 -0.74 -16.60 2.52
CA VAL A 295 -1.34 -17.44 1.47
C VAL A 295 -1.00 -16.84 0.11
N VAL A 296 -0.36 -17.64 -0.75
CA VAL A 296 -0.04 -17.19 -2.11
C VAL A 296 -1.29 -17.23 -2.97
N ILE A 297 -1.70 -16.06 -3.46
CA ILE A 297 -2.87 -15.91 -4.34
C ILE A 297 -2.53 -15.32 -5.71
N GLY A 298 -1.37 -14.70 -5.90
CA GLY A 298 -1.02 -14.04 -7.15
C GLY A 298 -1.50 -12.58 -7.26
N ASN A 299 -1.09 -11.91 -8.33
CA ASN A 299 -1.48 -10.54 -8.65
C ASN A 299 -2.41 -10.53 -9.90
N PRO A 300 -3.72 -10.27 -9.73
CA PRO A 300 -4.67 -10.29 -10.84
C PRO A 300 -4.34 -9.33 -11.98
N ASP A 301 -3.91 -8.10 -11.67
CA ASP A 301 -3.65 -7.09 -12.70
C ASP A 301 -2.39 -7.43 -13.50
N LEU A 302 -1.32 -7.87 -12.82
CA LEU A 302 -0.12 -8.37 -13.48
C LEU A 302 -0.42 -9.57 -14.39
N ALA A 303 -1.13 -10.58 -13.88
CA ALA A 303 -1.44 -11.78 -14.65
C ALA A 303 -2.21 -11.45 -15.94
N ARG A 304 -3.26 -10.61 -15.84
CA ARG A 304 -4.03 -10.15 -17.00
C ARG A 304 -3.17 -9.39 -18.01
N ARG A 305 -2.27 -8.52 -17.55
CA ARG A 305 -1.41 -7.72 -18.44
C ARG A 305 -0.30 -8.54 -19.06
N TRP A 306 0.27 -9.47 -18.33
CA TRP A 306 1.26 -10.40 -18.85
C TRP A 306 0.69 -11.24 -20.00
N ILE A 307 -0.52 -11.82 -19.85
CA ILE A 307 -1.20 -12.55 -20.93
C ILE A 307 -1.42 -11.65 -22.16
N LYS A 308 -1.94 -10.43 -21.94
CA LYS A 308 -2.19 -9.45 -23.00
C LYS A 308 -0.91 -9.15 -23.80
N TYR A 309 0.23 -9.06 -23.13
CA TYR A 309 1.49 -8.64 -23.74
C TYR A 309 2.32 -9.78 -24.31
N LYS A 310 2.29 -10.96 -23.68
CA LYS A 310 2.93 -12.17 -24.23
C LYS A 310 2.37 -12.54 -25.60
N ASN A 311 1.06 -12.37 -25.79
CA ASN A 311 0.39 -12.71 -27.05
C ASN A 311 0.51 -11.63 -28.13
N LYS A 312 1.05 -10.45 -27.80
CA LYS A 312 1.39 -9.44 -28.79
C LYS A 312 2.84 -9.67 -29.20
N ASN A 313 3.09 -9.84 -30.50
CA ASN A 313 4.40 -9.55 -31.06
C ASN A 313 4.63 -8.05 -30.89
N ILE A 314 5.06 -7.61 -29.70
CA ILE A 314 5.41 -6.22 -29.44
C ILE A 314 6.71 -5.96 -30.20
N THR A 315 6.57 -5.67 -31.48
CA THR A 315 7.58 -4.97 -32.25
C THR A 315 7.73 -3.62 -31.57
N THR A 316 8.77 -3.46 -30.74
CA THR A 316 9.21 -2.15 -30.28
C THR A 316 9.26 -1.24 -31.51
N ASN A 317 8.58 -0.10 -31.46
CA ASN A 317 8.55 0.86 -32.56
C ASN A 317 10.00 1.06 -33.09
N PRO A 318 10.29 0.74 -34.36
CA PRO A 318 11.67 0.52 -34.82
C PRO A 318 12.58 1.76 -34.75
N THR A 319 12.03 2.95 -34.54
CA THR A 319 12.77 4.21 -34.61
C THR A 319 13.45 4.62 -33.30
N ARG A 320 12.90 4.30 -32.12
CA ARG A 320 13.50 4.67 -30.81
C ARG A 320 13.32 3.60 -29.73
N LYS A 321 14.42 3.29 -29.05
CA LYS A 321 14.53 2.35 -27.91
C LYS A 321 14.18 3.06 -26.61
N LYS A 322 13.05 2.70 -26.00
CA LYS A 322 12.56 3.34 -24.77
C LYS A 322 13.17 2.74 -23.51
N ILE A 323 13.56 3.62 -22.59
CA ILE A 323 14.06 3.29 -21.25
C ILE A 323 13.05 3.84 -20.25
N LEU A 324 12.45 2.98 -19.44
CA LEU A 324 11.55 3.40 -18.38
C LEU A 324 12.35 3.73 -17.13
N VAL A 325 12.33 5.00 -16.71
CA VAL A 325 12.80 5.40 -15.38
C VAL A 325 11.59 5.50 -14.46
N VAL A 326 11.54 4.64 -13.45
CA VAL A 326 10.49 4.64 -12.42
C VAL A 326 10.93 5.59 -11.31
N SER A 327 10.20 6.69 -11.13
CA SER A 327 10.52 7.69 -10.11
C SER A 327 10.35 7.14 -8.69
N GLN A 328 10.93 7.85 -7.72
CA GLN A 328 10.82 7.52 -6.31
C GLN A 328 10.83 8.80 -5.46
N GLY A 329 9.75 9.02 -4.71
CA GLY A 329 9.50 10.32 -4.06
C GLY A 329 10.44 10.66 -2.90
N ILE A 330 11.09 9.65 -2.31
CA ILE A 330 12.08 9.83 -1.24
C ILE A 330 13.47 10.26 -1.76
N VAL A 331 13.70 10.16 -3.07
CA VAL A 331 14.97 10.46 -3.76
C VAL A 331 14.73 11.21 -5.08
N SER A 332 13.73 12.12 -5.08
CA SER A 332 13.28 12.77 -6.32
C SER A 332 14.41 13.54 -7.03
N SER A 333 15.21 14.29 -6.26
CA SER A 333 16.38 15.05 -6.71
C SER A 333 17.45 14.19 -7.38
N LEU A 334 17.77 13.04 -6.78
CA LEU A 334 18.67 12.03 -7.33
C LEU A 334 18.15 11.51 -8.68
N MET A 335 16.89 11.08 -8.73
CA MET A 335 16.30 10.49 -9.94
C MET A 335 16.20 11.49 -11.09
N VAL A 336 15.86 12.75 -10.80
CA VAL A 336 15.87 13.84 -11.79
C VAL A 336 17.29 14.07 -12.32
N THR A 337 18.28 14.17 -11.44
CA THR A 337 19.69 14.38 -11.83
C THR A 337 20.20 13.22 -12.69
N LEU A 338 19.90 11.99 -12.29
CA LEU A 338 20.22 10.78 -13.04
C LEU A 338 19.62 10.82 -14.45
N ALA A 339 18.32 11.12 -14.58
CA ALA A 339 17.64 11.16 -15.88
C ALA A 339 18.24 12.22 -16.83
N LYS A 340 18.59 13.40 -16.31
CA LYS A 340 19.26 14.46 -17.09
C LYS A 340 20.62 14.02 -17.61
N LYS A 341 21.48 13.52 -16.72
CA LYS A 341 22.82 13.06 -17.09
C LYS A 341 22.75 11.90 -18.07
N LEU A 342 21.88 10.93 -17.79
CA LEU A 342 21.68 9.77 -18.66
C LEU A 342 21.23 10.18 -20.06
N ARG A 343 20.32 11.14 -20.20
CA ARG A 343 19.90 11.62 -21.52
C ARG A 343 21.05 12.19 -22.34
N ASN A 344 21.96 12.95 -21.71
CA ASN A 344 23.12 13.52 -22.39
C ASN A 344 24.14 12.46 -22.84
N LEU A 345 24.21 11.33 -22.14
CA LEU A 345 25.14 10.24 -22.42
C LEU A 345 24.61 9.24 -23.46
N LEU A 346 23.29 9.17 -23.63
CA LEU A 346 22.66 8.20 -24.52
C LEU A 346 22.54 8.71 -25.97
N PRO A 347 22.81 7.85 -26.98
CA PRO A 347 22.54 8.18 -28.38
C PRO A 347 21.06 8.56 -28.63
N GLU A 348 20.79 9.33 -29.69
CA GLU A 348 19.45 9.84 -30.02
C GLU A 348 18.40 8.74 -30.28
N LYS A 349 18.85 7.54 -30.66
CA LYS A 349 17.98 6.36 -30.81
C LYS A 349 17.35 5.90 -29.50
N TYR A 350 17.77 6.42 -28.34
CA TYR A 350 17.19 6.10 -27.04
C TYR A 350 16.32 7.25 -26.53
N GLU A 351 15.16 6.90 -25.96
CA GLU A 351 14.26 7.84 -25.30
C GLU A 351 14.05 7.43 -23.84
N ILE A 352 14.01 8.39 -22.94
CA ILE A 352 13.71 8.17 -21.52
C ILE A 352 12.22 8.45 -21.29
N ILE A 353 11.49 7.45 -20.82
CA ILE A 353 10.15 7.63 -20.26
C ILE A 353 10.29 7.73 -18.75
N PHE A 354 10.09 8.92 -18.17
CA PHE A 354 10.18 9.15 -16.74
C PHE A 354 8.78 9.07 -16.10
N LYS A 355 8.45 7.92 -15.49
CA LYS A 355 7.12 7.66 -14.94
C LYS A 355 7.02 8.09 -13.49
N LEU A 356 6.16 9.07 -13.22
CA LEU A 356 5.82 9.50 -11.86
C LEU A 356 5.00 8.44 -11.13
N HIS A 357 5.31 8.20 -9.85
CA HIS A 357 4.46 7.48 -8.92
C HIS A 357 3.17 8.29 -8.71
N PRO A 358 1.99 7.65 -8.58
CA PRO A 358 0.74 8.37 -8.40
C PRO A 358 0.75 9.36 -7.22
N GLY A 359 1.47 9.04 -6.15
CA GLY A 359 1.63 9.91 -4.98
C GLY A 359 2.45 11.19 -5.26
N GLU A 360 3.31 11.19 -6.28
CA GLU A 360 4.19 12.31 -6.64
C GLU A 360 3.50 13.36 -7.51
N ILE A 361 2.37 13.01 -8.15
CA ILE A 361 1.61 13.93 -9.03
C ILE A 361 1.22 15.21 -8.29
N ALA A 362 0.90 15.10 -7.00
CA ALA A 362 0.52 16.25 -6.18
C ALA A 362 1.68 17.22 -5.87
N PHE A 363 2.93 16.86 -6.17
CA PHE A 363 4.12 17.73 -5.99
C PHE A 363 5.07 17.62 -7.18
N GLU A 364 4.49 17.57 -8.38
CA GLU A 364 5.23 17.39 -9.63
C GLU A 364 6.28 18.47 -9.94
N ASP A 365 6.23 19.59 -9.21
CA ASP A 365 7.19 20.68 -9.25
C ASP A 365 8.64 20.22 -9.11
N ARG A 366 8.88 19.15 -8.32
CA ARG A 366 10.22 18.55 -8.18
C ARG A 366 10.79 18.01 -9.49
N TYR A 367 9.92 17.69 -10.47
CA TYR A 367 10.28 17.10 -11.76
C TYR A 367 10.19 18.10 -12.92
N ARG A 368 9.76 19.36 -12.69
CA ARG A 368 9.56 20.39 -13.74
C ARG A 368 10.74 20.52 -14.70
N SER A 369 11.95 20.42 -14.16
CA SER A 369 13.18 20.56 -14.95
C SER A 369 13.43 19.43 -15.96
N LEU A 370 12.62 18.36 -15.98
CA LEU A 370 12.66 17.30 -16.98
C LEU A 370 11.77 17.57 -18.20
N TYR A 371 10.71 18.38 -18.08
CA TYR A 371 9.70 18.55 -19.13
C TYR A 371 10.22 19.19 -20.41
N ASN A 372 11.31 19.97 -20.32
CA ASN A 372 11.87 20.72 -21.43
C ASN A 372 13.13 20.06 -22.03
N ILE A 373 13.40 18.80 -21.70
CA ILE A 373 14.60 18.09 -22.16
C ILE A 373 14.25 17.17 -23.32
N SER A 374 14.84 17.42 -24.49
CA SER A 374 14.66 16.58 -25.67
C SER A 374 15.07 15.13 -25.39
N GLY A 375 14.18 14.19 -25.75
CA GLY A 375 14.37 12.75 -25.51
C GLY A 375 14.00 12.28 -24.10
N ILE A 376 13.43 13.14 -23.24
CA ILE A 376 12.79 12.74 -21.97
C ILE A 376 11.29 13.06 -22.05
N THR A 377 10.46 12.06 -21.79
CA THR A 377 9.01 12.21 -21.68
C THR A 377 8.58 11.91 -20.24
N VAL A 378 8.10 12.91 -19.51
CA VAL A 378 7.55 12.73 -18.16
C VAL A 378 6.09 12.30 -18.25
N VAL A 379 5.74 11.16 -17.65
CA VAL A 379 4.39 10.58 -17.73
C VAL A 379 3.74 10.40 -16.36
N LYS A 380 2.50 10.88 -16.22
CA LYS A 380 1.74 10.93 -14.95
C LYS A 380 0.74 9.78 -14.84
N ASP A 381 0.13 9.40 -15.96
CA ASP A 381 -0.93 8.42 -16.08
C ASP A 381 -0.49 7.20 -16.91
N GLY A 382 -1.44 6.34 -17.26
CA GLY A 382 -1.20 5.08 -17.95
C GLY A 382 -0.87 3.93 -16.99
N SER A 383 -1.05 2.70 -17.49
CA SER A 383 -0.70 1.49 -16.74
C SER A 383 0.81 1.30 -16.76
N ILE A 384 1.39 0.97 -15.61
CA ILE A 384 2.83 0.71 -15.52
C ILE A 384 3.26 -0.45 -16.44
N TYR A 385 2.41 -1.46 -16.59
CA TYR A 385 2.66 -2.61 -17.46
C TYR A 385 2.76 -2.21 -18.93
N ASP A 386 2.03 -1.17 -19.35
CA ASP A 386 2.10 -0.68 -20.73
C ASP A 386 3.46 -0.03 -20.99
N TYR A 387 4.00 0.71 -20.00
CA TYR A 387 5.35 1.27 -20.10
C TYR A 387 6.45 0.21 -19.98
N ILE A 388 6.29 -0.78 -19.10
CA ILE A 388 7.24 -1.91 -18.99
C ILE A 388 7.31 -2.64 -20.34
N ALA A 389 6.16 -3.02 -20.89
CA ALA A 389 6.07 -3.82 -22.10
C ALA A 389 6.71 -3.11 -23.32
N ASN A 390 6.56 -1.79 -23.41
CA ASN A 390 7.09 -0.97 -24.50
C ASN A 390 8.53 -0.46 -24.30
N SER A 391 9.14 -0.76 -23.15
CA SER A 391 10.53 -0.38 -22.86
C SER A 391 11.47 -1.56 -23.06
N ILE A 392 12.73 -1.26 -23.40
CA ILE A 392 13.81 -2.25 -23.51
C ILE A 392 14.55 -2.43 -22.18
N ALA A 393 14.50 -1.43 -21.31
CA ALA A 393 15.16 -1.39 -20.02
C ALA A 393 14.31 -0.65 -19.00
N ILE A 394 14.38 -1.10 -17.75
CA ILE A 394 13.69 -0.51 -16.60
C ILE A 394 14.76 -0.07 -15.60
N VAL A 395 14.72 1.20 -15.21
CA VAL A 395 15.64 1.82 -14.26
C VAL A 395 14.84 2.24 -13.05
N GLY A 396 15.30 1.90 -11.85
CA GLY A 396 14.61 2.33 -10.63
C GLY A 396 15.47 2.25 -9.38
N PHE A 397 14.81 2.49 -8.24
CA PHE A 397 15.42 2.60 -6.92
C PHE A 397 14.89 1.51 -5.97
N ASN A 398 13.68 1.68 -5.41
CA ASN A 398 13.06 0.70 -4.52
C ASN A 398 11.53 0.54 -4.76
N SER A 399 11.16 0.21 -6.00
CA SER A 399 9.76 0.07 -6.42
C SER A 399 9.37 -1.39 -6.69
N THR A 400 8.11 -1.76 -6.41
CA THR A 400 7.53 -3.04 -6.85
C THR A 400 7.62 -3.23 -8.36
N THR A 401 7.62 -2.13 -9.11
CA THR A 401 7.71 -2.11 -10.58
C THR A 401 8.92 -2.91 -11.09
N LEU A 402 10.03 -2.92 -10.33
CA LEU A 402 11.22 -3.68 -10.68
C LEU A 402 10.94 -5.19 -10.67
N PHE A 403 10.18 -5.69 -9.70
CA PHE A 403 9.73 -7.08 -9.65
C PHE A 403 8.68 -7.36 -10.72
N GLU A 404 7.78 -6.42 -10.96
CA GLU A 404 6.70 -6.53 -11.96
C GLU A 404 7.23 -6.59 -13.40
N ALA A 405 8.45 -6.12 -13.63
CA ALA A 405 9.13 -6.20 -14.92
C ALA A 405 9.74 -7.60 -15.21
N LEU A 406 9.93 -8.44 -14.20
CA LEU A 406 10.57 -9.75 -14.36
C LEU A 406 9.83 -10.66 -15.38
N PRO A 407 8.48 -10.80 -15.35
CA PRO A 407 7.77 -11.65 -16.30
C PRO A 407 7.80 -11.13 -17.76
N PHE A 408 8.22 -9.88 -17.96
CA PHE A 408 8.35 -9.24 -19.27
C PHE A 408 9.77 -9.34 -19.84
N GLU A 409 10.68 -10.02 -19.12
CA GLU A 409 12.07 -10.29 -19.55
C GLU A 409 12.83 -9.02 -19.96
N LYS A 410 12.57 -7.92 -19.25
CA LYS A 410 13.26 -6.64 -19.48
C LYS A 410 14.59 -6.61 -18.74
N SER A 411 15.55 -5.85 -19.28
CA SER A 411 16.77 -5.51 -18.57
C SER A 411 16.43 -4.57 -17.41
N ILE A 412 16.73 -4.98 -16.18
CA ILE A 412 16.44 -4.21 -14.97
C ILE A 412 17.74 -3.64 -14.43
N PHE A 413 17.75 -2.33 -14.18
CA PHE A 413 18.86 -1.59 -13.61
C PHE A 413 18.42 -0.92 -12.30
N ILE A 414 19.20 -1.12 -11.25
CA ILE A 414 18.89 -0.68 -9.90
C ILE A 414 19.98 0.27 -9.44
N TYR A 415 19.59 1.48 -9.04
CA TYR A 415 20.56 2.42 -8.48
C TYR A 415 21.11 1.87 -7.15
N ASP A 416 22.42 1.74 -7.06
CA ASP A 416 23.13 1.21 -5.91
C ASP A 416 23.19 2.23 -4.78
N ASP A 417 22.31 2.03 -3.82
CA ASP A 417 22.20 2.82 -2.62
C ASP A 417 21.86 1.91 -1.45
N ILE A 418 22.30 2.32 -0.26
CA ILE A 418 22.06 1.62 1.00
C ILE A 418 20.56 1.29 1.21
N ARG A 419 19.66 2.17 0.73
CA ARG A 419 18.21 2.06 0.82
C ARG A 419 17.64 1.12 -0.23
N SER A 420 18.09 1.17 -1.48
CA SER A 420 17.62 0.22 -2.50
C SER A 420 18.05 -1.21 -2.18
N ARG A 421 19.27 -1.40 -1.64
CA ARG A 421 19.77 -2.70 -1.13
C ARG A 421 18.92 -3.31 -0.02
N ALA A 422 18.27 -2.49 0.80
CA ALA A 422 17.38 -2.98 1.86
C ALA A 422 16.03 -3.51 1.31
N TYR A 423 15.66 -3.15 0.08
CA TYR A 423 14.37 -3.46 -0.53
C TYR A 423 14.46 -4.49 -1.66
N ILE A 424 15.51 -4.41 -2.47
CA ILE A 424 15.65 -5.17 -3.72
C ILE A 424 16.75 -6.22 -3.55
N PRO A 425 16.45 -7.52 -3.73
CA PRO A 425 17.46 -8.57 -3.77
C PRO A 425 18.45 -8.38 -4.91
N GLU A 426 19.72 -8.74 -4.70
CA GLU A 426 20.78 -8.53 -5.70
C GLU A 426 20.50 -9.19 -7.05
N GLY A 427 19.82 -10.34 -7.07
CA GLY A 427 19.53 -11.12 -8.28
C GLY A 427 18.46 -10.54 -9.21
N ILE A 428 17.73 -9.49 -8.81
CA ILE A 428 16.62 -8.90 -9.59
C ILE A 428 17.11 -8.21 -10.86
N GLY A 429 18.29 -7.59 -10.83
CA GLY A 429 18.82 -6.80 -11.95
C GLY A 429 20.28 -6.44 -11.76
N LYS A 430 20.84 -5.66 -12.69
CA LYS A 430 22.19 -5.10 -12.56
C LYS A 430 22.16 -3.83 -11.72
N TRP A 431 23.13 -3.71 -10.81
CA TRP A 431 23.29 -2.55 -9.94
C TRP A 431 24.25 -1.56 -10.59
N PHE A 432 24.03 -0.26 -10.39
CA PHE A 432 24.87 0.80 -10.94
C PHE A 432 24.95 1.99 -9.97
N LYS A 433 26.06 2.74 -9.97
CA LYS A 433 26.31 3.88 -9.06
C LYS A 433 26.21 5.24 -9.74
N SER A 434 26.37 5.30 -11.07
CA SER A 434 26.40 6.56 -11.83
C SER A 434 25.63 6.51 -13.15
N ALA A 435 25.42 7.69 -13.75
CA ALA A 435 24.74 7.80 -15.04
C ALA A 435 25.60 7.24 -16.18
N GLU A 436 26.92 7.39 -16.05
CA GLU A 436 27.95 6.90 -16.96
C GLU A 436 27.94 5.38 -17.01
N GLU A 437 28.03 4.73 -15.85
CA GLU A 437 27.93 3.27 -15.73
C GLU A 437 26.60 2.75 -16.28
N LEU A 438 25.49 3.43 -15.97
CA LEU A 438 24.18 3.07 -16.50
C LEU A 438 24.11 3.19 -18.04
N ALA A 439 24.69 4.26 -18.62
CA ALA A 439 24.72 4.45 -20.06
C ALA A 439 25.52 3.33 -20.76
N GLU A 440 26.69 2.98 -20.22
CA GLU A 440 27.50 1.86 -20.71
C GLU A 440 26.72 0.54 -20.68
N LEU A 441 26.06 0.25 -19.56
CA LEU A 441 25.25 -0.96 -19.38
C LEU A 441 24.06 -1.03 -20.36
N ILE A 442 23.43 0.10 -20.67
CA ILE A 442 22.30 0.18 -21.61
C ILE A 442 22.76 0.01 -23.06
N VAL A 443 23.92 0.56 -23.41
CA VAL A 443 24.45 0.52 -24.78
C VAL A 443 25.16 -0.80 -25.08
N SER A 444 25.65 -1.49 -24.05
CA SER A 444 26.30 -2.79 -24.17
C SER A 444 25.48 -3.81 -24.95
N LYS A 445 26.17 -4.63 -25.75
CA LYS A 445 25.57 -5.78 -26.46
C LYS A 445 25.18 -6.90 -25.50
N ASP A 446 25.86 -6.99 -24.35
CA ASP A 446 25.61 -7.99 -23.31
C ASP A 446 24.50 -7.54 -22.37
N LYS A 447 23.27 -7.76 -22.84
CA LYS A 447 22.09 -7.47 -22.03
C LYS A 447 22.11 -8.31 -20.75
N PRO A 448 21.91 -7.69 -19.57
CA PRO A 448 21.73 -8.45 -18.35
C PRO A 448 20.58 -9.43 -18.50
N LYS A 449 20.84 -10.70 -18.18
CA LYS A 449 19.79 -11.64 -17.82
C LYS A 449 19.56 -11.55 -16.32
N ASN A 450 18.31 -11.40 -15.93
CA ASN A 450 17.92 -11.49 -14.52
C ASN A 450 18.25 -12.91 -14.04
N LYS A 451 18.83 -13.04 -12.85
CA LYS A 451 19.34 -14.33 -12.34
C LYS A 451 18.28 -15.14 -11.58
N VAL A 452 17.06 -14.62 -11.51
CA VAL A 452 15.98 -15.16 -10.67
C VAL A 452 14.85 -15.73 -11.51
N ASP A 453 14.20 -16.78 -10.99
CA ASP A 453 12.94 -17.25 -11.53
C ASP A 453 11.82 -16.31 -11.10
N TRP A 454 11.19 -15.64 -12.07
CA TRP A 454 10.10 -14.69 -11.79
C TRP A 454 8.88 -15.38 -11.16
N LYS A 455 8.68 -16.69 -11.37
CA LYS A 455 7.56 -17.46 -10.81
C LYS A 455 7.63 -17.57 -9.29
N TYR A 456 8.82 -17.46 -8.70
CA TYR A 456 8.99 -17.37 -7.25
C TYR A 456 8.33 -16.09 -6.68
N TYR A 457 8.32 -15.01 -7.46
CA TYR A 457 7.76 -13.71 -7.08
C TYR A 457 6.28 -13.57 -7.44
N TRP A 458 5.83 -14.26 -8.49
CA TRP A 458 4.51 -14.05 -9.09
C TRP A 458 3.81 -15.35 -9.42
N LYS A 459 2.71 -15.61 -8.71
CA LYS A 459 1.72 -16.62 -9.07
C LYS A 459 0.73 -16.01 -10.07
N MET A 460 0.52 -16.67 -11.20
CA MET A 460 -0.27 -16.15 -12.33
C MET A 460 -1.71 -16.69 -12.37
N ASP A 461 -1.94 -17.88 -11.82
CA ASP A 461 -3.22 -18.58 -11.68
C ASP A 461 -4.05 -18.04 -10.50
N TRP A 462 -4.23 -16.72 -10.45
CA TRP A 462 -4.81 -16.06 -9.29
C TRP A 462 -6.28 -16.43 -9.07
N GLN A 463 -7.04 -16.71 -10.13
CA GLN A 463 -8.45 -17.11 -10.01
C GLN A 463 -8.60 -18.43 -9.26
N GLU A 464 -7.84 -19.45 -9.64
CA GLU A 464 -7.87 -20.79 -9.04
C GLU A 464 -7.34 -20.75 -7.61
N SER A 465 -6.27 -19.98 -7.38
CA SER A 465 -5.71 -19.75 -6.05
C SER A 465 -6.73 -19.13 -5.10
N PHE A 466 -7.44 -18.11 -5.58
CA PHE A 466 -8.45 -17.43 -4.78
C PHE A 466 -9.66 -18.35 -4.51
N ARG A 467 -10.11 -19.12 -5.51
CA ARG A 467 -11.18 -20.13 -5.31
C ARG A 467 -10.79 -21.19 -4.29
N SER A 468 -9.54 -21.65 -4.34
CA SER A 468 -8.99 -22.60 -3.37
C SER A 468 -8.95 -22.02 -1.96
N PHE A 469 -8.55 -20.75 -1.83
CA PHE A 469 -8.57 -20.04 -0.55
C PHE A 469 -9.99 -19.93 0.03
N ILE A 470 -10.99 -19.57 -0.78
CA ILE A 470 -12.40 -19.52 -0.33
C ILE A 470 -12.93 -20.91 0.07
N THR A 471 -12.56 -21.95 -0.69
CA THR A 471 -12.93 -23.35 -0.40
C THR A 471 -12.35 -23.80 0.94
N MET A 472 -11.08 -23.49 1.20
CA MET A 472 -10.40 -23.78 2.46
C MET A 472 -11.12 -23.14 3.66
N LEU A 473 -11.60 -21.89 3.53
CA LEU A 473 -12.29 -21.19 4.62
C LEU A 473 -13.69 -21.73 4.92
N SER A 474 -14.35 -22.29 3.91
CA SER A 474 -15.77 -22.68 3.99
C SER A 474 -15.99 -24.17 4.22
N GLY A 475 -14.97 -25.00 4.01
CA GLY A 475 -15.11 -26.46 4.03
C GLY A 475 -16.00 -27.02 2.92
N ARG A 476 -16.34 -26.22 1.88
CA ARG A 476 -17.23 -26.59 0.76
C ARG A 476 -16.71 -26.05 -0.57
N GLN A 477 -16.98 -26.77 -1.66
CA GLN A 477 -16.62 -26.39 -3.04
C GLN A 477 -17.17 -25.00 -3.42
N PRO A 478 -16.43 -24.20 -4.22
CA PRO A 478 -16.74 -22.80 -4.48
C PRO A 478 -17.98 -22.56 -5.36
N GLU A 479 -18.58 -23.61 -5.95
CA GLU A 479 -19.78 -23.53 -6.78
C GLU A 479 -21.07 -23.18 -5.99
N ARG A 480 -20.99 -23.11 -4.65
CA ARG A 480 -22.11 -22.74 -3.77
C ARG A 480 -21.97 -21.35 -3.13
N PHE A 481 -21.08 -20.50 -3.64
CA PHE A 481 -20.89 -19.10 -3.24
C PHE A 481 -21.34 -18.12 -4.30
#